data_AF-A0A4Y9T4Z1-F1
#
_entry.id   AF-A0A4Y9T4Z1-F1
#
_cell.length_a   1.000
_cell.length_b   1.000
_cell.length_c   1.000
_cell.angle_alpha   90.00
_cell.angle_beta   90.00
_cell.angle_gamma   90.00
#
_symmetry.space_group_name_H-M   'P 1'
#
loop_
_entity.id
_entity.type
_entity.pdbx_description
1 polymer ?
#
loop_
_entity_poly.entity_id
_entity_poly.type
_entity_poly.pdbx_seq_one_letter_code
_entity_poly.pdbx_strand_id
1 'polypeptide(L)'
;MMNQMQNWLAKAAVELGLRIVIGYVLKLPDGREIPAQALLPDLGGNLGTLVFDSAGGLDAGTRRALASQGFSISAFSEPLPNEEFNVENYAEMFAEWGWASNDITKPIWMNEK
;
A
#
# COMPACT_ATOMS: atom_id res chain seq x y z
N MET A 1 14.70 7.93 8.25
CA MET A 1 14.77 8.73 7.00
C MET A 1 13.91 8.00 6.00
N MET A 2 12.94 8.68 5.37
CA MET A 2 12.09 8.05 4.36
C MET A 2 12.86 7.91 3.05
N ASN A 3 12.66 6.79 2.35
CA ASN A 3 13.19 6.59 1.01
C ASN A 3 12.29 7.26 -0.05
N GLN A 4 12.73 7.28 -1.31
CA GLN A 4 12.03 8.01 -2.38
C GLN A 4 10.64 7.42 -2.63
N MET A 5 10.54 6.10 -2.67
CA MET A 5 9.28 5.39 -2.79
C MET A 5 8.26 5.75 -1.69
N GLN A 6 8.68 5.75 -0.43
CA GLN A 6 7.82 6.14 0.69
C GLN A 6 7.36 7.60 0.56
N ASN A 7 8.25 8.50 0.13
CA ASN A 7 7.90 9.91 -0.10
C ASN A 7 6.84 10.04 -1.20
N TRP A 8 6.96 9.29 -2.30
CA TRP A 8 6.02 9.35 -3.41
C TRP A 8 4.68 8.70 -3.07
N LEU A 9 4.67 7.56 -2.40
CA LEU A 9 3.45 6.94 -1.88
C LEU A 9 2.71 7.88 -0.93
N ALA A 10 3.44 8.54 -0.01
CA ALA A 10 2.87 9.52 0.90
C ALA A 10 2.28 10.71 0.14
N LYS A 11 3.02 11.25 -0.82
CA LYS A 11 2.58 12.38 -1.65
C LYS A 11 1.31 12.03 -2.44
N ALA A 12 1.30 10.90 -3.14
CA ALA A 12 0.14 10.45 -3.91
C ALA A 12 -1.09 10.21 -3.03
N ALA A 13 -0.92 9.56 -1.87
CA ALA A 13 -2.02 9.33 -0.94
C ALA A 13 -2.64 10.65 -0.46
N VAL A 14 -1.82 11.64 -0.12
CA VAL A 14 -2.29 12.97 0.28
C VAL A 14 -3.03 13.68 -0.87
N GLU A 15 -2.47 13.67 -2.08
CA GLU A 15 -3.09 14.31 -3.24
C GLU A 15 -4.41 13.66 -3.65
N LEU A 16 -4.53 12.34 -3.46
CA LEU A 16 -5.72 11.54 -3.79
C LEU A 16 -6.74 11.41 -2.65
N GLY A 17 -6.45 11.99 -1.49
CA GLY A 17 -7.34 11.98 -0.32
C GLY A 17 -7.43 10.61 0.39
N LEU A 18 -6.36 9.83 0.37
CA LEU A 18 -6.26 8.51 0.99
C LEU A 18 -5.45 8.54 2.28
N ARG A 19 -5.77 7.65 3.22
CA ARG A 19 -4.94 7.42 4.41
C ARG A 19 -3.73 6.58 4.05
N ILE A 20 -2.59 6.90 4.65
CA ILE A 20 -1.35 6.12 4.52
C ILE A 20 -0.57 6.13 5.84
N VAL A 21 0.06 5.01 6.16
CA VAL A 21 1.02 4.87 7.26
C VAL A 21 2.34 4.40 6.69
N ILE A 22 3.37 5.24 6.73
CA ILE A 22 4.71 4.92 6.23
C ILE A 22 5.50 4.13 7.28
N GLY A 23 6.28 3.14 6.84
CA GLY A 23 7.14 2.33 7.71
C GLY A 23 6.33 1.44 8.67
N TYR A 24 5.18 0.94 8.23
CA TYR A 24 4.30 0.14 9.06
C TYR A 24 4.95 -1.20 9.41
N VAL A 25 4.97 -1.56 10.70
CA VAL A 25 5.47 -2.85 11.16
C VAL A 25 4.30 -3.70 11.63
N LEU A 26 4.01 -4.75 10.88
CA LEU A 26 2.98 -5.70 11.28
C LEU A 26 3.53 -6.69 12.29
N LYS A 27 2.76 -6.97 13.34
CA LYS A 27 3.05 -8.05 14.29
C LYS A 27 2.18 -9.27 13.98
N LEU A 28 2.81 -10.39 13.67
CA LEU A 28 2.11 -11.67 13.49
C LEU A 28 1.75 -12.29 14.86
N PRO A 29 0.76 -13.19 14.91
CA PRO A 29 0.37 -13.89 16.15
C PRO A 29 1.49 -14.70 16.80
N ASP A 30 2.49 -15.12 16.02
CA ASP A 30 3.68 -15.84 16.51
C ASP A 30 4.77 -14.90 17.06
N GLY A 31 4.51 -13.60 17.13
CA GLY A 31 5.41 -12.57 17.63
C GLY A 31 6.41 -12.03 16.60
N ARG A 32 6.42 -12.55 15.36
CA ARG A 32 7.28 -12.01 14.31
C ARG A 32 6.82 -10.63 13.88
N GLU A 33 7.79 -9.77 13.59
CA GLU A 33 7.54 -8.43 13.05
C GLU A 33 7.92 -8.39 11.57
N ILE A 34 7.03 -7.84 10.76
CA ILE A 34 7.21 -7.72 9.31
C ILE A 34 7.18 -6.24 8.95
N PRO A 35 8.31 -5.65 8.56
CA PRO A 35 8.35 -4.28 8.11
C PRO A 35 7.76 -4.19 6.70
N ALA A 36 6.71 -3.38 6.57
CA ALA A 36 6.18 -2.90 5.31
C ALA A 36 6.65 -1.46 5.08
N GLN A 37 6.72 -1.09 3.81
CA GLN A 37 7.11 0.26 3.39
C GLN A 37 5.97 1.24 3.64
N ALA A 38 4.75 0.80 3.41
CA ALA A 38 3.54 1.55 3.71
C ALA A 38 2.36 0.62 3.97
N LEU A 39 1.35 1.15 4.67
CA LEU A 39 0.00 0.62 4.74
C LEU A 39 -0.96 1.68 4.19
N LEU A 40 -1.79 1.31 3.22
CA LEU A 40 -2.93 2.10 2.76
C LEU A 40 -4.22 1.44 3.27
N PRO A 41 -4.80 1.91 4.41
CA PRO A 41 -5.95 1.28 5.05
C PRO A 41 -7.22 1.27 4.20
N ASP A 42 -7.31 2.18 3.23
CA ASP A 42 -8.52 2.39 2.45
C ASP A 42 -8.62 1.50 1.21
N LEU A 43 -7.54 0.77 0.89
CA LEU A 43 -7.37 0.07 -0.39
C LEU A 43 -7.20 -1.44 -0.21
N GLY A 44 -7.77 -2.23 -1.12
CA GLY A 44 -7.54 -3.67 -1.22
C GLY A 44 -8.25 -4.52 -0.17
N GLY A 45 -7.49 -5.11 0.76
CA GLY A 45 -8.05 -5.97 1.80
C GLY A 45 -8.87 -5.20 2.84
N ASN A 46 -9.64 -5.91 3.67
CA ASN A 46 -10.45 -5.33 4.74
C ASN A 46 -9.64 -4.49 5.76
N LEU A 47 -8.35 -4.81 5.92
CA LEU A 47 -7.42 -4.04 6.77
C LEU A 47 -6.47 -3.14 5.97
N GLY A 48 -6.68 -3.04 4.66
CA GLY A 48 -5.87 -2.25 3.75
C GLY A 48 -4.83 -3.06 2.97
N THR A 49 -4.03 -2.33 2.20
CA THR A 49 -2.94 -2.85 1.37
C THR A 49 -1.59 -2.55 2.02
N LEU A 50 -0.83 -3.61 2.29
CA LEU A 50 0.57 -3.51 2.69
C LEU A 50 1.47 -3.45 1.46
N VAL A 51 2.35 -2.46 1.42
CA VAL A 51 3.32 -2.25 0.33
C VAL A 51 4.69 -2.71 0.78
N PHE A 52 5.32 -3.56 -0.03
CA PHE A 52 6.69 -4.06 0.16
C PHE A 52 7.58 -3.62 -1.01
N ASP A 53 8.89 -3.55 -0.78
CA ASP A 53 9.88 -3.22 -1.82
C ASP A 53 9.95 -4.27 -2.94
N SER A 54 9.57 -5.50 -2.61
CA SER A 54 9.65 -6.64 -3.50
C SER A 54 8.67 -7.72 -3.05
N ALA A 55 8.05 -8.40 -4.02
CA ALA A 55 7.25 -9.58 -3.73
C ALA A 55 8.13 -10.70 -3.14
N GLY A 56 9.41 -10.76 -3.53
CA GLY A 56 10.36 -11.80 -3.13
C GLY A 56 10.70 -11.83 -1.63
N GLY A 57 10.47 -10.73 -0.90
CA GLY A 57 10.79 -10.64 0.53
C GLY A 57 9.89 -11.45 1.47
N LEU A 58 8.73 -11.92 1.00
CA LEU A 58 7.76 -12.66 1.81
C LEU A 58 7.59 -14.10 1.33
N ASP A 59 7.84 -15.05 2.23
CA ASP A 59 7.54 -16.46 2.00
C ASP A 59 6.02 -16.73 1.89
N ALA A 60 5.66 -17.86 1.28
CA ALA A 60 4.27 -18.22 1.03
C ALA A 60 3.42 -18.44 2.30
N GLY A 61 4.05 -18.78 3.43
CA GLY A 61 3.37 -18.90 4.72
C GLY A 61 3.02 -17.52 5.27
N THR A 62 3.98 -16.61 5.24
CA THR A 62 3.79 -15.21 5.63
C THR A 62 2.69 -14.54 4.80
N ARG A 63 2.73 -14.65 3.46
CA ARG A 63 1.67 -14.09 2.61
C ARG A 63 0.27 -14.62 2.94
N ARG A 64 0.15 -15.92 3.23
CA ARG A 64 -1.12 -16.52 3.65
C ARG A 64 -1.59 -16.00 5.01
N ALA A 65 -0.68 -15.82 5.97
CA ALA A 65 -1.00 -15.27 7.27
C ALA A 65 -1.46 -13.80 7.20
N LEU A 66 -0.90 -13.02 6.28
CA LEU A 66 -1.34 -11.63 6.00
C LEU A 66 -2.74 -11.61 5.39
N ALA A 67 -2.96 -12.42 4.37
CA ALA A 67 -4.25 -12.54 3.71
C ALA A 67 -5.35 -13.02 4.67
N SER A 68 -5.05 -14.00 5.55
CA SER A 68 -6.02 -14.48 6.54
C SER A 68 -6.39 -13.44 7.60
N GLN A 69 -5.52 -12.45 7.85
CA GLN A 69 -5.84 -11.32 8.71
C GLN A 69 -6.69 -10.25 8.00
N GLY A 70 -6.80 -10.31 6.67
CA GLY A 70 -7.55 -9.36 5.88
C GLY A 70 -6.70 -8.26 5.21
N PHE A 71 -5.38 -8.40 5.18
CA PHE A 71 -4.52 -7.52 4.38
C PHE A 71 -4.41 -8.02 2.94
N SER A 72 -4.45 -7.10 1.98
CA SER A 72 -3.85 -7.32 0.66
C SER A 72 -2.36 -6.96 0.70
N ILE A 73 -1.60 -7.50 -0.25
CA ILE A 73 -0.18 -7.18 -0.41
C ILE A 73 0.08 -6.67 -1.81
N SER A 74 0.92 -5.65 -1.91
CA SER A 74 1.44 -5.15 -3.17
C SER A 74 2.95 -5.01 -3.07
N ALA A 75 3.64 -5.25 -4.18
CA ALA A 75 5.06 -5.01 -4.31
C ALA A 75 5.26 -3.80 -5.20
N PHE A 76 6.01 -2.82 -4.70
CA PHE A 76 6.29 -1.59 -5.40
C PHE A 76 7.78 -1.29 -5.24
N SER A 77 8.47 -1.08 -6.35
CA SER A 77 9.91 -0.84 -6.35
C SER A 77 10.24 0.64 -6.14
N GLU A 78 11.46 0.92 -5.71
CA GLU A 78 11.98 2.29 -5.74
C GLU A 78 11.92 2.87 -7.15
N PRO A 79 11.50 4.14 -7.28
CA PRO A 79 11.58 4.85 -8.55
C PRO A 79 13.00 4.90 -9.10
N LEU A 80 13.12 4.92 -10.42
CA LEU A 80 14.43 5.13 -11.06
C LEU A 80 14.94 6.56 -10.79
N PRO A 81 16.27 6.81 -10.78
CA PRO A 81 16.81 8.13 -10.47
C PRO A 81 16.33 9.28 -11.38
N ASN A 82 15.89 8.96 -12.58
CA ASN A 82 15.36 9.88 -13.60
C ASN A 82 13.85 9.76 -13.80
N GLU A 83 13.17 8.97 -12.97
CA GLU A 83 11.72 8.89 -12.96
C GLU A 83 11.16 10.15 -12.30
N GLU A 84 10.03 10.63 -12.81
CA GLU A 84 9.33 11.76 -12.24
C GLU A 84 8.05 11.29 -11.56
N PHE A 85 7.72 11.95 -10.45
CA PHE A 85 6.46 11.67 -9.75
C PHE A 85 5.27 12.07 -10.65
N ASN A 86 4.40 11.10 -10.95
CA ASN A 86 3.14 11.33 -11.63
C ASN A 86 1.98 10.76 -10.80
N VAL A 87 1.14 11.64 -10.23
CA VAL A 87 0.00 11.25 -9.39
C VAL A 87 -1.04 10.40 -10.13
N GLU A 88 -1.20 10.57 -11.44
CA GLU A 88 -2.17 9.82 -12.24
C GLU A 88 -1.79 8.32 -12.30
N ASN A 89 -0.50 8.01 -12.45
CA ASN A 89 -0.01 6.63 -12.40
C ASN A 89 -0.29 5.97 -11.03
N TYR A 90 -0.18 6.73 -9.95
CA TYR A 90 -0.54 6.24 -8.61
C TYR A 90 -2.05 6.08 -8.45
N ALA A 91 -2.86 6.97 -9.02
CA ALA A 91 -4.31 6.84 -9.01
C ALA A 91 -4.75 5.56 -9.73
N GLU A 92 -4.22 5.28 -10.91
CA GLU A 92 -4.49 4.03 -11.64
C GLU A 92 -4.09 2.80 -10.81
N MET A 93 -2.86 2.78 -10.28
CA MET A 93 -2.38 1.68 -9.44
C MET A 93 -3.25 1.48 -8.19
N PHE A 94 -3.64 2.55 -7.50
CA PHE A 94 -4.50 2.48 -6.31
C PHE A 94 -5.92 2.06 -6.65
N ALA A 95 -6.44 2.43 -7.82
CA ALA A 95 -7.75 1.98 -8.32
C ALA A 95 -7.74 0.47 -8.62
N GLU A 96 -6.63 -0.07 -9.15
CA GLU A 96 -6.48 -1.51 -9.39
C GLU A 96 -6.48 -2.34 -8.09
N TRP A 97 -5.97 -1.78 -6.99
CA TRP A 97 -6.05 -2.44 -5.68
C TRP A 97 -7.48 -2.53 -5.17
N GLY A 98 -8.35 -1.61 -5.60
CA GLY A 98 -9.76 -1.59 -5.22
C GLY A 98 -10.00 -0.85 -3.90
N TRP A 99 -11.26 -0.45 -3.71
CA TRP A 99 -11.71 0.28 -2.53
C TRP A 99 -12.15 -0.66 -1.40
N ALA A 100 -11.69 -0.41 -0.18
CA ALA A 100 -11.98 -1.25 0.99
C ALA A 100 -12.49 -0.48 2.22
N SER A 101 -12.36 0.86 2.25
CA SER A 101 -12.72 1.65 3.43
C SER A 101 -14.23 1.76 3.64
N ASN A 102 -14.64 1.60 4.91
CA ASN A 102 -16.00 1.92 5.37
C ASN A 102 -16.06 3.26 6.15
N ASP A 103 -14.91 3.81 6.53
CA ASP A 103 -14.82 5.01 7.40
C ASP A 103 -14.92 6.31 6.61
N ILE A 104 -14.52 6.28 5.33
CA ILE A 104 -14.50 7.44 4.45
C ILE A 104 -15.21 7.12 3.14
N THR A 105 -15.65 8.15 2.42
CA THR A 105 -16.34 7.98 1.13
C THR A 105 -15.33 7.62 0.04
N LYS A 106 -15.67 6.65 -0.81
CA LYS A 106 -14.87 6.29 -1.99
C LYS A 106 -14.61 7.53 -2.86
N PRO A 107 -13.34 7.84 -3.20
CA PRO A 107 -13.02 8.99 -4.04
C PRO A 107 -13.62 8.89 -5.45
N ILE A 108 -13.96 10.04 -6.04
CA ILE A 108 -14.59 10.11 -7.37
C ILE A 108 -13.67 9.59 -8.47
N TRP A 109 -12.36 9.88 -8.39
CA TRP A 109 -11.36 9.46 -9.37
C TRP A 109 -11.27 7.94 -9.55
N MET A 110 -11.74 7.15 -8.58
CA MET A 110 -11.81 5.67 -8.68
C MET A 110 -13.01 5.13 -9.46
N ASN A 111 -13.93 5.99 -9.91
CA ASN A 111 -15.13 5.58 -10.67
C ASN A 111 -14.98 5.79 -12.17
N GLU A 112 -13.90 6.42 -12.63
CA GLU A 112 -13.67 6.67 -14.05
C GLU A 112 -12.99 5.43 -14.67
N LYS A 113 -13.78 4.67 -15.44
CA LYS A 113 -13.31 3.71 -16.44
C LYS A 113 -14.01 3.98 -17.76
#